data_AF-A0A3A8Y9C8-F1
#
_entry.id   AF-A0A3A8Y9C8-F1
#
_cell.length_a   1.000
_cell.length_b   1.000
_cell.length_c   1.000
_cell.angle_alpha   90.00
_cell.angle_beta   90.00
_cell.angle_gamma   90.00
#
_symmetry.space_group_name_H-M   'P 1'
#
loop_
_entity.id
_entity.type
_entity.pdbx_description
1 polymer ?
#
loop_
_entity_poly.entity_id
_entity_poly.type
_entity_poly.pdbx_seq_one_letter_code
_entity_poly.pdbx_strand_id
1 'polypeptide(L)' 'MEVIRKFIDANSLMSIMTLPEAFRNRKLEVIVLPTDEESAIQQKPDVAGIVQSLVGAIPHTDMTLSELRDERLGKYEAAN' A
#
# COMPACT_ATOMS: atom_id res chain seq x y z
N MET A 1 17.68 5.26 -27.17
CA MET A 1 17.39 4.42 -25.99
C MET A 1 18.40 3.30 -25.93
N GLU A 2 19.25 3.28 -24.90
CA GLU A 2 20.16 2.17 -24.65
C GLU A 2 19.45 1.11 -23.79
N VAL A 3 19.50 -0.15 -24.23
CA VAL A 3 18.88 -1.28 -23.53
C VAL A 3 20.00 -2.16 -22.99
N ILE A 4 19.97 -2.44 -21.69
CA ILE A 4 20.94 -3.34 -21.07
C ILE A 4 20.38 -4.77 -21.12
N ARG A 5 21.13 -5.68 -21.74
CA ARG A 5 20.84 -7.12 -21.76
C ARG A 5 21.96 -7.89 -21.10
N LYS A 6 21.63 -8.74 -20.13
CA LYS A 6 22.61 -9.56 -19.40
C LYS A 6 22.07 -10.94 -19.05
N PHE A 7 22.91 -11.96 -19.19
CA PHE A 7 22.61 -13.31 -18.73
C PHE A 7 23.17 -13.53 -17.33
N ILE A 8 22.32 -13.89 -16.37
CA ILE A 8 22.68 -14.07 -14.96
C ILE A 8 22.16 -15.43 -14.48
N ASP A 9 22.87 -16.06 -13.54
CA ASP A 9 22.39 -17.26 -12.87
C ASP A 9 21.23 -16.91 -11.91
N ALA A 10 20.17 -17.70 -11.94
CA ALA A 10 19.01 -17.49 -11.08
C ALA A 10 19.36 -17.50 -9.59
N ASN A 11 20.35 -18.27 -9.14
CA ASN A 11 20.75 -18.33 -7.73
C ASN A 11 21.35 -16.99 -7.25
N SER A 12 22.11 -16.31 -8.13
CA SER A 12 22.64 -14.98 -7.84
C SER A 12 21.53 -13.94 -7.72
N LEU A 13 20.48 -14.05 -8.54
CA LEU A 13 19.33 -13.13 -8.49
C LEU A 13 18.38 -13.44 -7.33
N MET A 14 18.22 -14.73 -7.00
CA MET A 14 17.43 -15.22 -5.86
C MET A 14 17.96 -14.70 -4.52
N SER A 15 19.25 -14.39 -4.42
CA SER A 15 19.86 -13.78 -3.23
C SER A 15 19.40 -12.33 -2.98
N ILE A 16 18.87 -11.67 -4.02
CA ILE A 16 18.48 -10.25 -3.99
C ILE A 16 16.96 -10.10 -4.04
N MET A 17 16.24 -11.04 -4.68
CA MET A 17 14.79 -11.03 -4.79
C MET A 17 14.20 -12.45 -4.81
N THR A 18 12.95 -12.60 -4.39
CA THR A 18 12.24 -13.87 -4.51
C THR A 18 11.84 -14.13 -5.96
N LEU A 19 12.39 -15.19 -6.55
CA LEU A 19 12.02 -15.68 -7.87
C LEU A 19 11.19 -16.96 -7.78
N PRO A 20 10.25 -17.22 -8.71
CA PRO A 20 9.55 -18.49 -8.81
C PRO A 20 10.50 -19.69 -8.88
N GLU A 21 10.14 -20.81 -8.25
CA GLU A 21 10.97 -22.03 -8.19
C GLU A 21 11.30 -22.60 -9.57
N ALA A 22 10.44 -22.34 -10.56
CA ALA A 22 10.66 -22.72 -11.96
C ALA A 22 11.95 -22.13 -12.57
N PHE A 23 12.50 -21.06 -11.97
CA PHE A 23 13.74 -20.43 -12.41
C PHE A 23 14.98 -20.94 -11.68
N ARG A 24 14.85 -21.76 -10.63
CA ARG A 24 15.99 -22.29 -9.88
C ARG A 24 16.93 -23.09 -10.81
N ASN A 25 18.24 -22.89 -10.66
CA ASN A 25 19.28 -23.52 -11.49
C ASN A 25 19.13 -23.27 -13.01
N ARG A 26 18.54 -22.15 -13.41
CA ARG A 26 18.47 -21.72 -14.81
C ARG A 26 19.27 -20.44 -15.02
N LYS A 27 19.77 -20.28 -16.25
CA LYS A 27 20.36 -19.03 -16.71
C LYS A 27 19.24 -18.12 -17.20
N LEU A 28 19.12 -16.93 -16.63
CA LEU A 28 18.07 -15.97 -16.92
C LEU A 28 18.61 -14.85 -17.82
N GLU A 29 17.83 -14.45 -18.81
CA GLU A 29 18.07 -13.22 -19.56
C GLU A 29 17.34 -12.07 -18.86
N VAL A 30 18.09 -11.05 -18.47
CA VAL A 30 17.56 -9.83 -17.85
C VAL A 30 17.64 -8.70 -18.87
N ILE A 31 16.50 -8.08 -19.13
CA ILE A 31 16.37 -6.94 -20.04
C ILE A 31 15.90 -5.75 -19.21
N VAL A 32 16.72 -4.71 -19.14
CA VAL A 32 16.36 -3.45 -18.47
C VAL A 32 15.96 -2.44 -19.54
N LEU A 33 14.69 -2.04 -19.48
CA LEU A 33 14.12 -1.05 -20.39
C LEU A 33 14.02 0.29 -19.64
N PRO A 34 14.58 1.38 -20.18
CA PRO A 34 14.31 2.71 -19.63
C PRO A 34 12.84 3.04 -19.89
N THR A 35 12.10 3.38 -18.83
CA THR A 35 10.72 3.88 -18.92
C THR A 35 10.74 5.40 -18.87
N ASP A 36 10.10 6.06 -19.85
CA ASP A 36 9.95 7.53 -19.86
C ASP A 36 8.93 8.04 -18.83
N GLU A 37 8.15 7.14 -18.21
CA GLU A 37 7.22 7.49 -17.14
C GLU A 37 7.93 7.54 -15.79
N GLU A 38 7.88 8.71 -15.14
CA GLU A 38 8.17 8.85 -13.72
C GLU A 38 7.39 7.77 -12.98
N SER A 39 8.12 6.83 -12.38
CA SER A 39 7.53 5.76 -11.62
C SER A 39 6.67 6.41 -10.55
N ALA A 40 5.35 6.31 -10.66
CA ALA A 40 4.45 6.68 -9.58
C ALA A 40 4.84 5.80 -8.40
N ILE A 41 5.63 6.36 -7.49
CA ILE A 41 5.99 5.75 -6.22
C ILE A 41 4.63 5.38 -5.63
N GLN A 42 4.31 4.09 -5.58
CA GLN A 42 3.16 3.61 -4.83
C GLN A 42 3.46 3.96 -3.38
N GLN A 43 3.06 5.17 -2.99
CA GLN A 43 3.08 5.59 -1.61
C GLN A 43 2.16 4.62 -0.90
N LYS A 44 2.79 3.76 -0.08
CA LYS A 44 2.10 2.85 0.82
C LYS A 44 1.05 3.70 1.56
N PRO A 45 -0.26 3.41 1.43
CA PRO A 45 -1.27 4.26 2.02
C PRO A 45 -1.00 4.31 3.53
N ASP A 46 -0.68 5.51 4.02
CA ASP A 46 -0.42 5.73 5.44
C ASP A 46 -1.75 5.67 6.19
N VAL A 47 -2.11 4.45 6.59
CA VAL A 47 -3.33 4.17 7.35
C VAL A 47 -3.37 5.02 8.63
N ALA A 48 -2.21 5.34 9.23
CA ALA A 48 -2.15 6.16 10.44
C ALA A 48 -2.56 7.61 10.15
N GLY A 49 -2.06 8.23 9.08
CA GLY A 49 -2.46 9.57 8.65
C GLY A 49 -3.93 9.68 8.24
N ILE A 50 -4.47 8.64 7.60
CA ILE A 50 -5.90 8.57 7.26
C ILE A 50 -6.74 8.51 8.54
N VAL A 51 -6.39 7.63 9.49
CA VAL A 51 -7.09 7.53 10.79
C VAL A 51 -7.02 8.84 11.55
N GLN A 52 -5.86 9.50 11.58
CA GLN A 52 -5.69 10.78 12.29
C GLN A 52 -6.52 11.91 11.69
N SER A 53 -6.74 11.91 10.36
CA SER A 53 -7.65 12.83 9.69
C SER A 53 -9.13 12.55 10.04
N LEU A 54 -9.51 11.27 10.19
CA LEU A 54 -10.84 10.87 10.64
C LEU A 54 -11.10 11.18 12.13
N VAL A 55 -10.07 11.09 12.97
CA VAL A 55 -10.17 11.34 14.43
C VAL A 55 -10.56 12.80 14.74
N GLY A 56 -10.26 13.75 13.84
CA GLY A 56 -10.67 15.15 14.00
C GLY A 56 -12.17 15.44 13.82
N ALA A 57 -12.97 14.46 13.37
CA ALA A 57 -14.41 14.65 13.13
C ALA A 57 -15.29 14.32 14.35
N ILE A 58 -14.72 13.74 15.41
CA ILE A 58 -15.44 13.48 16.66
C ILE A 58 -15.02 14.57 17.66
N PRO A 59 -15.89 15.54 17.98
CA PRO A 59 -15.57 16.52 19.00
C PRO A 59 -15.21 15.80 20.30
N HIS A 60 -14.12 16.22 20.95
CA HIS A 60 -13.77 15.76 22.30
C HIS A 60 -14.94 16.11 23.23
N THR A 61 -15.80 15.12 23.40
CA THR A 61 -16.91 15.10 24.32
C THR A 61 -16.48 14.17 25.43
N ASP A 62 -16.75 14.51 26.69
CA ASP A 62 -16.48 13.63 27.84
C ASP A 62 -17.40 12.37 27.86
N MET A 63 -17.94 12.02 26.69
CA MET A 63 -18.90 10.95 26.46
C MET A 63 -18.20 9.78 25.77
N THR A 64 -18.56 8.57 26.16
CA THR A 64 -18.08 7.35 25.51
C THR A 64 -18.66 7.21 24.11
N LEU A 65 -17.98 6.44 23.24
CA LEU A 65 -18.44 6.19 21.86
C LEU A 65 -19.87 5.62 21.79
N SER A 66 -20.25 4.82 22.79
CA SER A 66 -21.60 4.25 22.90
C SER A 66 -22.65 5.33 23.18
N GLU A 67 -22.37 6.27 24.08
CA GLU A 67 -23.28 7.36 24.41
C GLU A 67 -23.46 8.32 23.22
N LEU A 68 -22.38 8.62 22.49
CA LEU A 68 -22.45 9.48 21.30
C LEU A 68 -23.27 8.83 20.16
N ARG A 69 -23.16 7.51 20.00
CA ARG A 69 -23.97 6.74 19.04
C ARG A 69 -25.44 6.83 19.39
N ASP A 70 -25.78 6.62 20.65
CA ASP A 70 -27.17 6.59 21.10
C ASP A 70 -27.80 8.00 21.02
N GLU A 71 -27.06 9.06 21.35
CA GLU A 71 -27.50 10.46 21.17
C GLU A 71 -27.77 10.79 19.69
N ARG A 72 -26.86 10.39 18.78
CA ARG A 72 -27.05 10.63 17.35
C ARG A 72 -28.18 9.80 16.77
N LEU A 73 -28.32 8.54 17.18
CA LEU A 73 -29.41 7.67 16.76
C LEU A 73 -30.77 8.29 17.15
N GLY A 74 -30.91 8.73 18.39
CA GLY A 74 -32.12 9.42 18.85
C GLY A 74 -32.43 10.70 18.06
N LYS A 75 -31.41 11.47 17.67
CA LYS A 75 -31.60 12.66 16.80
C LYS A 75 -32.10 12.32 15.40
N TYR A 76 -31.66 11.19 14.81
CA TYR A 76 -32.13 10.77 13.49
C TYR A 76 -33.52 10.13 13.55
N GLU A 77 -33.86 9.41 14.62
CA GLU A 77 -35.18 8.81 14.81
C GLU A 77 -36.26 9.86 15.14
N ALA A 78 -35.92 10.93 15.85
CA ALA A 78 -36.84 12.02 16.17
C ALA A 78 -37.03 13.05 15.04
N ALA A 79 -36.22 12.97 13.97
CA ALA A 79 -36.30 13.87 12.81
C ALA A 79 -37.23 13.35 11.70
N ASN A 80 -38.04 12.33 12.00
CA ASN A 80 -39.04 11.70 11.13
C ASN A 80 -40.43 11.80 11.74
#